data_AF-A0A1F5UFJ7-F1
#
_entry.id   AF-A0A1F5UFJ7-F1
#
_cell.length_a   1.000
_cell.length_b   1.000
_cell.length_c   1.000
_cell.angle_alpha   90.00
_cell.angle_beta   90.00
_cell.angle_gamma   90.00
#
_symmetry.space_group_name_H-M   'P 1'
#
loop_
_entity.id
_entity.type
_entity.pdbx_description
1 polymer ?
#
loop_
_entity_poly.entity_id
_entity_poly.type
_entity_poly.pdbx_seq_one_letter_code
_entity_poly.pdbx_strand_id
1 'polypeptide(L)'
;MKKIVIREEYCLGCRLCEIHCATAHSPSKNIIKTFKSAGGAPLSSLVIEEQGYTTFALQCRHCKDAPCVEACLTSAMYKDKNDIVLHDEDKCVGCWMCIMVCPFGAVK
;
A
#
# COMPACT_ATOMS: atom_id res chain seq x y z
N MET A 1 14.20 11.59 -4.07
CA MET A 1 13.01 10.71 -4.10
C MET A 1 13.40 9.34 -3.57
N LYS A 2 12.87 8.93 -2.41
CA LYS A 2 13.12 7.60 -1.84
C LYS A 2 12.26 6.59 -2.60
N LYS A 3 12.87 5.52 -3.12
CA LYS A 3 12.17 4.46 -3.85
C LYS A 3 12.44 3.14 -3.15
N ILE A 4 11.39 2.35 -2.95
CA ILE A 4 11.50 0.96 -2.52
C ILE A 4 11.56 0.11 -3.78
N VAL A 5 12.66 -0.61 -3.97
CA VAL A 5 12.85 -1.53 -5.09
C VAL A 5 12.79 -2.94 -4.54
N ILE A 6 11.89 -3.76 -5.09
CA ILE A 6 11.86 -5.19 -4.78
C ILE A 6 12.89 -5.87 -5.67
N ARG A 7 13.65 -6.79 -5.08
CA ARG A 7 14.56 -7.68 -5.79
C ARG A 7 13.94 -9.07 -5.76
N GLU A 8 13.37 -9.49 -6.88
CA GLU A 8 12.61 -10.73 -7.01
C GLU A 8 13.49 -11.96 -6.72
N GLU A 9 14.79 -11.87 -6.98
CA GLU A 9 15.76 -12.94 -6.75
C GLU A 9 15.97 -13.29 -5.26
N TYR A 10 15.60 -12.39 -4.35
CA TYR A 10 15.67 -12.62 -2.90
C TYR A 10 14.30 -12.78 -2.25
N CYS A 11 13.21 -12.63 -3.03
CA CYS A 11 11.88 -12.78 -2.47
C CYS A 11 11.54 -14.27 -2.38
N LEU A 12 11.22 -14.72 -1.17
CA LEU A 12 10.85 -16.11 -0.87
C LEU A 12 9.35 -16.28 -0.57
N GLY A 13 8.52 -15.26 -0.83
CA GLY A 13 7.08 -15.34 -0.53
C GLY A 13 6.73 -15.46 0.95
N CYS A 14 7.62 -15.07 1.89
CA CYS A 14 7.40 -15.32 3.33
C CYS A 14 6.26 -14.51 3.98
N ARG A 15 5.65 -13.55 3.25
CA ARG A 15 4.53 -12.69 3.69
C ARG A 15 4.78 -11.86 4.97
N LEU A 16 6.01 -11.82 5.47
CA LEU A 16 6.36 -11.00 6.63
C LEU A 16 6.15 -9.51 6.38
N CYS A 17 6.37 -9.04 5.15
CA CYS A 17 6.09 -7.66 4.76
C CYS A 17 4.60 -7.29 4.92
N GLU A 18 3.68 -8.22 4.64
CA GLU A 18 2.25 -7.99 4.84
C GLU A 18 1.92 -7.85 6.33
N ILE A 19 2.44 -8.78 7.16
CA ILE A 19 2.27 -8.81 8.61
C ILE A 19 2.82 -7.54 9.27
N HIS A 20 4.02 -7.12 8.88
CA HIS A 20 4.65 -5.92 9.43
C HIS A 20 3.94 -4.64 9.00
N CYS A 21 3.44 -4.58 7.76
CA CYS A 21 2.66 -3.44 7.30
C CYS A 21 1.34 -3.33 8.07
N ALA A 22 0.60 -4.45 8.24
CA ALA A 22 -0.61 -4.47 9.07
C ALA A 22 -0.30 -4.07 10.52
N THR A 23 0.79 -4.60 11.10
CA THR A 23 1.20 -4.26 12.47
C THR A 23 1.57 -2.79 12.62
N ALA A 24 2.24 -2.19 11.62
CA ALA A 24 2.64 -0.78 11.65
C ALA A 24 1.43 0.17 11.62
N HIS A 25 0.35 -0.21 10.94
CA HIS A 25 -0.90 0.55 10.86
C HIS A 25 -1.92 0.15 11.93
N SER A 26 -1.58 -0.81 12.80
CA SER A 26 -2.44 -1.18 13.92
C SER A 26 -2.23 -0.24 15.11
N PRO A 27 -3.27 0.05 15.91
CA PRO A 27 -3.13 0.85 17.12
C PRO A 27 -2.15 0.24 18.14
N SER A 28 -2.06 -1.10 18.16
CA SER A 28 -1.29 -1.84 19.16
C SER A 28 0.22 -1.86 18.88
N LYS A 29 0.63 -1.68 17.61
CA LYS A 29 2.02 -1.79 17.11
C LYS A 29 2.76 -3.07 17.55
N ASN A 30 2.02 -4.08 17.97
CA ASN A 30 2.54 -5.35 18.46
C ASN A 30 1.90 -6.46 17.64
N ILE A 31 2.73 -7.36 17.10
CA ILE A 31 2.28 -8.41 16.18
C ILE A 31 1.18 -9.26 16.84
N ILE A 32 1.42 -9.76 18.06
CA ILE A 32 0.48 -10.66 18.75
C ILE A 32 -0.84 -9.93 19.03
N LYS A 33 -0.79 -8.70 19.53
CA LYS A 33 -2.01 -7.93 19.83
C LYS A 33 -2.80 -7.59 18.56
N THR A 34 -2.11 -7.25 17.46
CA THR A 34 -2.73 -6.89 16.18
C THR A 34 -3.61 -8.01 15.62
N PHE A 35 -3.14 -9.25 15.69
CA PHE A 35 -3.87 -10.40 15.13
C PHE A 35 -4.80 -11.10 16.14
N LYS A 36 -4.68 -10.80 17.44
CA LYS A 36 -5.58 -11.34 18.49
C LYS A 36 -6.67 -10.36 18.94
N SER A 37 -6.60 -9.08 18.56
CA SER A 37 -7.60 -8.07 18.94
C SER A 37 -8.95 -8.34 18.28
N ALA A 38 -10.03 -8.13 19.03
CA ALA A 38 -11.42 -8.44 18.61
C ALA A 38 -11.89 -7.67 17.36
N GLY A 39 -11.23 -6.55 17.01
CA GLY A 39 -11.52 -5.77 15.79
C GLY A 39 -10.85 -6.29 14.51
N GLY A 40 -10.11 -7.39 14.57
CA GLY A 40 -9.32 -7.91 13.45
C GLY A 40 -8.04 -7.10 13.20
N ALA A 41 -7.12 -7.65 12.43
CA ALA A 41 -5.93 -6.94 11.97
C ALA A 41 -6.30 -5.99 10.82
N PRO A 42 -5.71 -4.79 10.73
CA PRO A 42 -5.91 -3.93 9.58
C PRO A 42 -5.40 -4.63 8.31
N LEU A 43 -6.07 -4.39 7.19
CA LEU A 43 -5.64 -4.93 5.91
C LEU A 43 -4.28 -4.32 5.53
N SER A 44 -3.34 -5.18 5.15
CA SER A 44 -2.05 -4.72 4.64
C SER A 44 -2.23 -4.02 3.30
N SER A 45 -1.57 -2.89 3.08
CA SER A 45 -1.53 -2.24 1.75
C SER A 45 -0.55 -2.93 0.79
N LEU A 46 0.25 -3.90 1.27
CA LEU A 46 1.07 -4.76 0.44
C LEU A 46 0.29 -6.01 0.01
N VAL A 47 0.67 -6.55 -1.15
CA VAL A 47 0.19 -7.83 -1.65
C VAL A 47 1.40 -8.62 -2.15
N ILE A 48 1.54 -9.86 -1.72
CA ILE A 48 2.51 -10.78 -2.33
C ILE A 48 1.88 -11.44 -3.55
N GLU A 49 2.53 -11.27 -4.70
CA GLU A 49 2.19 -11.96 -5.94
C GLU A 49 3.19 -13.12 -6.15
N GLU A 50 2.66 -14.29 -6.51
CA GLU A 50 3.43 -15.52 -6.68
C GLU A 50 3.05 -16.14 -8.03
N GLN A 51 4.01 -16.20 -8.95
CA GLN A 51 3.83 -16.82 -10.27
C GLN A 51 4.99 -17.77 -10.56
N GLY A 52 4.74 -19.08 -10.41
CA GLY A 52 5.75 -20.11 -10.59
C GLY A 52 6.91 -19.95 -9.59
N TYR A 53 8.11 -19.67 -10.10
CA TYR A 53 9.31 -19.43 -9.28
C TYR A 53 9.56 -17.96 -8.96
N THR A 54 8.73 -17.06 -9.49
CA THR A 54 8.88 -15.62 -9.27
C THR A 54 7.90 -15.19 -8.20
N THR A 55 8.41 -14.62 -7.11
CA THR A 55 7.59 -14.00 -6.07
C THR A 55 8.04 -12.56 -5.88
N PHE A 56 7.12 -11.66 -5.60
CA PHE A 56 7.46 -10.28 -5.26
C PHE A 56 6.36 -9.61 -4.44
N ALA A 57 6.76 -8.62 -3.64
CA ALA A 57 5.82 -7.75 -2.96
C ALA A 57 5.39 -6.62 -3.88
N LEU A 58 4.09 -6.37 -3.95
CA LEU A 58 3.49 -5.25 -4.65
C LEU A 58 2.99 -4.23 -3.61
N GLN A 59 3.40 -2.97 -3.78
CA GLN A 59 3.01 -1.83 -2.95
C GLN A 59 2.88 -0.57 -3.79
N CYS A 60 2.35 0.49 -3.18
CA CYS A 60 2.39 1.82 -3.76
C CYS A 60 3.83 2.22 -4.10
N ARG A 61 4.06 2.59 -5.36
CA ARG A 61 5.39 2.97 -5.86
C ARG A 61 5.72 4.45 -5.69
N HIS A 62 4.79 5.23 -5.12
CA HIS A 62 4.85 6.69 -4.99
C HIS A 62 5.37 7.34 -6.29
N CYS A 63 4.68 7.05 -7.40
CA CYS A 63 5.11 7.39 -8.75
C CYS A 63 5.40 8.89 -8.92
N LYS A 64 6.34 9.24 -9.81
CA LYS A 64 6.64 10.64 -10.13
C LYS A 64 5.46 11.35 -10.81
N ASP A 65 4.80 10.68 -11.75
CA ASP A 65 3.67 11.28 -12.45
C ASP A 65 2.33 10.98 -11.75
N ALA A 66 2.28 9.94 -10.90
CA ALA A 66 1.17 9.60 -10.01
C ALA A 66 -0.25 9.85 -10.58
N PRO A 67 -0.71 9.05 -11.56
CA PRO A 67 -2.02 9.23 -12.19
C PRO A 67 -3.19 9.18 -11.18
N CYS A 68 -3.01 8.48 -10.06
CA CYS A 68 -3.99 8.44 -8.97
C CYS A 68 -4.21 9.79 -8.27
N VAL A 69 -3.20 10.67 -8.26
CA VAL A 69 -3.29 12.04 -7.74
C VAL A 69 -4.01 12.92 -8.76
N GLU A 70 -3.63 12.84 -10.04
CA GLU A 70 -4.24 13.61 -11.12
C GLU A 70 -5.73 13.30 -11.31
N ALA A 71 -6.12 12.03 -11.15
CA ALA A 71 -7.51 11.59 -11.28
C ALA A 71 -8.41 11.99 -10.07
N CYS A 72 -7.84 12.47 -8.97
CA CYS A 72 -8.62 12.72 -7.74
C CYS A 72 -9.29 14.11 -7.76
N LEU A 73 -10.60 14.14 -8.00
CA LEU A 73 -11.38 15.40 -8.08
C LEU A 73 -11.39 16.21 -6.77
N THR A 74 -11.40 15.53 -5.63
CA THR A 74 -11.46 16.18 -4.30
C THR A 74 -10.09 16.47 -3.71
N SER A 75 -9.01 16.16 -4.43
CA SER A 75 -7.64 16.24 -3.92
C SER A 75 -7.40 15.43 -2.64
N ALA A 76 -8.16 14.33 -2.45
CA ALA A 76 -7.94 13.36 -1.38
C ALA A 76 -6.63 12.58 -1.58
N MET A 77 -6.27 12.28 -2.83
CA MET A 77 -4.94 11.78 -3.18
C MET A 77 -4.02 12.97 -3.42
N TYR A 78 -2.88 13.03 -2.75
CA TYR A 78 -1.92 14.14 -2.88
C TYR A 78 -0.49 13.68 -2.64
N LYS A 79 0.48 14.54 -2.98
CA LYS A 79 1.90 14.32 -2.67
C LYS A 79 2.34 15.22 -1.54
N ASP A 80 3.10 14.66 -0.60
CA ASP A 80 3.76 15.44 0.44
C ASP A 80 5.04 16.13 -0.09
N LYS A 81 5.73 16.84 0.81
CA LYS A 81 7.00 17.53 0.51
C LYS A 81 8.14 16.59 0.10
N ASN A 82 8.00 15.28 0.30
CA ASN A 82 8.99 14.25 0.01
C ASN A 82 8.62 13.41 -1.24
N ASP A 83 7.63 13.86 -2.03
CA ASP A 83 7.05 13.14 -3.17
C ASP A 83 6.32 11.83 -2.80
N ILE A 84 5.93 11.66 -1.53
CA ILE A 84 5.17 10.50 -1.06
C ILE A 84 3.69 10.75 -1.38
N VAL A 85 3.12 9.84 -2.18
CA VAL A 85 1.67 9.80 -2.43
C VAL A 85 0.94 9.35 -1.17
N LEU A 86 0.03 10.17 -0.67
CA LEU A 86 -0.80 9.97 0.52
C LEU A 86 -2.29 10.10 0.17
N HIS A 87 -3.14 9.56 1.05
CA HIS A 87 -4.59 9.58 0.95
C HIS A 87 -5.20 10.24 2.19
N ASP A 88 -6.07 11.22 1.97
CA ASP A 88 -6.85 11.92 3.00
C ASP A 88 -8.28 11.35 3.00
N GLU A 89 -8.59 10.53 4.01
CA GLU A 89 -9.89 9.87 4.13
C GLU A 89 -11.04 10.87 4.31
N ASP A 90 -10.81 12.01 4.96
CA ASP A 90 -11.85 13.02 5.23
C ASP A 90 -12.29 13.76 3.95
N LYS A 91 -11.43 13.81 2.93
CA LYS A 91 -11.74 14.40 1.62
C LYS A 91 -12.23 13.37 0.60
N CYS A 92 -12.13 12.09 0.90
CA CYS A 92 -12.42 11.05 -0.06
C CYS A 92 -13.93 10.84 -0.20
N VAL A 93 -14.45 10.94 -1.44
CA VAL A 93 -15.87 10.74 -1.75
C VAL A 93 -16.17 9.34 -2.29
N GLY A 94 -15.19 8.43 -2.30
CA GLY A 94 -15.39 7.06 -2.79
C GLY A 94 -15.76 6.96 -4.27
N CYS A 95 -15.16 7.80 -5.13
CA CYS A 95 -15.40 7.74 -6.58
C CYS A 95 -14.57 6.65 -7.32
N TRP A 96 -13.63 6.00 -6.62
CA TRP A 96 -12.81 4.87 -7.10
C TRP A 96 -11.92 5.12 -8.33
N MET A 97 -11.84 6.35 -8.83
CA MET A 97 -11.00 6.65 -10.00
C MET A 97 -9.52 6.39 -9.75
N CYS A 98 -9.03 6.64 -8.54
CA CYS A 98 -7.64 6.35 -8.15
C CYS A 98 -7.28 4.86 -8.28
N ILE A 99 -8.24 3.95 -8.08
CA ILE A 99 -8.07 2.51 -8.28
C ILE A 99 -7.96 2.21 -9.78
N MET A 100 -8.91 2.72 -10.57
CA MET A 100 -8.97 2.43 -12.01
C MET A 100 -7.73 2.89 -12.78
N VAL A 101 -7.13 4.02 -12.38
CA VAL A 101 -5.96 4.58 -13.06
C VAL A 101 -4.63 4.05 -12.52
N CYS A 102 -4.62 3.25 -11.45
CA CYS A 102 -3.38 2.74 -10.90
C CYS A 102 -2.84 1.60 -11.77
N PRO A 103 -1.72 1.78 -12.51
CA PRO A 103 -1.21 0.75 -13.42
C PRO A 103 -0.67 -0.48 -12.68
N PHE A 104 -0.49 -0.38 -11.35
CA PHE A 104 0.04 -1.45 -10.51
C PHE A 104 -1.03 -2.07 -9.60
N GLY A 105 -2.29 -1.56 -9.61
CA GLY A 105 -3.33 -2.07 -8.71
C GLY A 105 -3.01 -1.90 -7.21
N ALA A 106 -2.15 -0.94 -6.85
CA ALA A 106 -1.69 -0.77 -5.47
C ALA A 106 -2.69 -0.01 -4.56
N VAL A 107 -3.68 0.66 -5.16
CA VAL A 107 -4.74 1.38 -4.43
C VAL A 107 -5.95 0.45 -4.32
N LYS A 108 -6.49 0.28 -3.11
CA LYS A 108 -7.62 -0.62 -2.79
C LYS A 108 -8.48 -0.06 -1.68
#